data_AF-A0A2R6R7B2-F1
#
_entry.id   AF-A0A2R6R7B2-F1
#
_cell.length_a   1.000
_cell.length_b   1.000
_cell.length_c   1.000
_cell.angle_alpha   90.00
_cell.angle_beta   90.00
_cell.angle_gamma   90.00
#
_symmetry.space_group_name_H-M   'P 1'
#
loop_
_entity.id
_entity.type
_entity.pdbx_description
1 polymer ?
#
loop_
_entity_poly.entity_id
_entity_poly.type
_entity_poly.pdbx_seq_one_letter_code
_entity_poly.pdbx_strand_id
1 'polypeptide(L)'
;MAAYVQDAIVLLGDSLTQGANAPYGFSQQLAYTYNRQLDVINRGFGGYNTAWAIPVFEQCLTKRDQRQNAPKVRLLTIWFGANDACLPGFRQHVPLDLFSENLTKLIHMVSSAKSEYYSPETRVILLTPPPVNTNQRGNDRDFETTSKYADAVREVGKKENVPIVDVWTLLWEGCGKVEGNLTKYLTDGLHVNAEAYEVPIVPHYCMLRDIEQVV
;
A
#
# COMPACT_ATOMS: atom_id res chain seq x y z
N MET A 1 6.18 -28.08 5.09
CA MET A 1 6.11 -27.13 3.96
C MET A 1 4.68 -27.10 3.45
N ALA A 2 4.15 -25.94 3.09
CA ALA A 2 2.88 -25.82 2.37
C ALA A 2 3.15 -25.95 0.86
N ALA A 3 2.24 -26.59 0.12
CA ALA A 3 2.34 -26.69 -1.33
C ALA A 3 1.95 -25.34 -2.00
N TYR A 4 2.49 -25.06 -3.18
CA TYR A 4 2.22 -23.82 -3.95
C TYR A 4 0.87 -23.86 -4.71
N VAL A 5 -0.11 -24.56 -4.16
CA VAL A 5 -1.43 -24.78 -4.82
C VAL A 5 -2.36 -23.58 -4.67
N GLN A 6 -2.11 -22.71 -3.68
CA GLN A 6 -2.96 -21.56 -3.38
C GLN A 6 -2.30 -20.28 -3.89
N ASP A 7 -3.01 -19.53 -4.71
CA ASP A 7 -2.61 -18.20 -5.15
C ASP A 7 -2.74 -17.18 -4.00
N ALA A 8 -2.14 -16.00 -4.16
CA ALA A 8 -2.02 -15.02 -3.07
C ALA A 8 -2.43 -13.58 -3.44
N ILE A 9 -2.86 -12.85 -2.42
CA ILE A 9 -2.88 -11.38 -2.36
C ILE A 9 -1.67 -10.93 -1.56
N VAL A 10 -0.85 -10.05 -2.12
CA VAL A 10 0.33 -9.51 -1.43
C VAL A 10 0.08 -8.05 -1.06
N LEU A 11 0.27 -7.73 0.22
CA LEU A 11 0.13 -6.38 0.74
C LEU A 11 1.52 -5.80 1.01
N LEU A 12 2.04 -5.00 0.09
CA LEU A 12 3.34 -4.34 0.23
C LEU A 12 3.16 -2.94 0.83
N GLY A 13 3.94 -2.60 1.85
CA GLY A 13 3.94 -1.25 2.40
C GLY A 13 4.83 -1.09 3.62
N ASP A 14 4.54 -0.06 4.40
CA ASP A 14 5.28 0.28 5.61
C ASP A 14 4.58 -0.20 6.91
N SER A 15 4.69 0.58 8.00
CA SER A 15 4.02 0.27 9.27
C SER A 15 2.49 0.29 9.16
N LEU A 16 1.91 1.06 8.23
CA LEU A 16 0.47 1.09 7.98
C LEU A 16 -0.02 -0.26 7.46
N THR A 17 0.74 -0.87 6.56
CA THR A 17 0.48 -2.23 6.09
C THR A 17 0.82 -3.26 7.16
N GLN A 18 1.93 -3.09 7.91
CA GLN A 18 2.31 -4.02 8.98
C GLN A 18 1.20 -4.12 10.05
N GLY A 19 0.64 -2.97 10.44
CA GLY A 19 -0.45 -2.87 11.41
C GLY A 19 -1.79 -3.42 10.92
N ALA A 20 -1.96 -3.67 9.63
CA ALA A 20 -3.23 -4.09 9.04
C ALA A 20 -3.71 -5.50 9.46
N ASN A 21 -2.88 -6.26 10.18
CA ASN A 21 -3.27 -7.53 10.80
C ASN A 21 -3.90 -7.37 12.20
N ALA A 22 -3.90 -6.16 12.76
CA ALA A 22 -4.62 -5.87 13.99
C ALA A 22 -6.13 -6.17 13.83
N PRO A 23 -6.89 -6.35 14.92
CA PRO A 23 -8.34 -6.48 14.86
C PRO A 23 -8.96 -5.34 14.04
N TYR A 24 -9.85 -5.69 13.11
CA TYR A 24 -10.49 -4.79 12.14
C TYR A 24 -9.54 -4.17 11.10
N GLY A 25 -8.27 -4.54 11.10
CA GLY A 25 -7.32 -4.17 10.07
C GLY A 25 -7.65 -4.82 8.72
N PHE A 26 -7.35 -4.13 7.63
CA PHE A 26 -7.83 -4.58 6.32
C PHE A 26 -7.20 -5.89 5.84
N SER A 27 -5.96 -6.20 6.25
CA SER A 27 -5.34 -7.50 5.95
C SER A 27 -6.11 -8.64 6.61
N GLN A 28 -6.56 -8.44 7.86
CA GLN A 28 -7.42 -9.40 8.56
C GLN A 28 -8.75 -9.60 7.81
N GLN A 29 -9.39 -8.51 7.38
CA GLN A 29 -10.66 -8.55 6.67
C GLN A 29 -10.53 -9.26 5.30
N LEU A 30 -9.44 -9.01 4.57
CA LEU A 30 -9.13 -9.72 3.33
C LEU A 30 -8.90 -11.20 3.58
N ALA A 31 -8.13 -11.57 4.61
CA ALA A 31 -7.86 -12.96 4.94
C ALA A 31 -9.14 -13.73 5.33
N TYR A 32 -10.07 -13.06 6.00
CA TYR A 32 -11.39 -13.61 6.29
C TYR A 32 -12.24 -13.78 5.03
N THR A 33 -12.30 -12.74 4.18
CA THR A 33 -13.11 -12.72 2.95
C THR A 33 -12.66 -13.78 1.94
N TYR A 34 -11.34 -13.90 1.73
CA TYR A 34 -10.74 -14.84 0.78
C TYR A 34 -10.32 -16.16 1.41
N ASN A 35 -10.86 -16.50 2.59
CA ASN A 35 -10.55 -17.74 3.27
C ASN A 35 -10.78 -18.94 2.33
N ARG A 36 -9.79 -19.83 2.21
CA ARG A 36 -9.76 -20.99 1.29
C ARG A 36 -9.74 -20.66 -0.21
N GLN A 37 -9.58 -19.38 -0.59
CA GLN A 37 -9.54 -18.94 -1.98
C GLN A 37 -8.23 -18.27 -2.37
N LEU A 38 -7.64 -17.45 -1.49
CA LEU A 38 -6.34 -16.83 -1.69
C LEU A 38 -5.66 -16.65 -0.34
N ASP A 39 -4.36 -16.87 -0.29
CA ASP A 39 -3.55 -16.50 0.88
C ASP A 39 -3.34 -14.98 0.90
N VAL A 40 -3.56 -14.33 2.05
CA VAL A 40 -3.26 -12.91 2.21
C VAL A 40 -1.93 -12.77 2.92
N ILE A 41 -0.93 -12.25 2.20
CA ILE A 41 0.45 -12.14 2.67
C ILE A 41 0.75 -10.68 2.99
N ASN A 42 0.88 -10.38 4.28
CA ASN A 42 1.29 -9.07 4.75
C ASN A 42 2.82 -8.89 4.62
N ARG A 43 3.23 -7.97 3.74
CA ARG A 43 4.62 -7.51 3.53
C ARG A 43 4.76 -6.04 3.91
N GLY A 44 4.17 -5.67 5.05
CA GLY A 44 4.38 -4.38 5.68
C GLY A 44 5.66 -4.34 6.50
N PHE A 45 6.52 -3.35 6.24
CA PHE A 45 7.80 -3.19 6.91
C PHE A 45 7.85 -1.85 7.65
N GLY A 46 7.71 -1.90 8.97
CA GLY A 46 7.66 -0.71 9.82
C GLY A 46 8.86 0.21 9.62
N GLY A 47 8.57 1.48 9.35
CA GLY A 47 9.58 2.52 9.11
C GLY A 47 10.20 2.52 7.71
N TYR A 48 9.81 1.63 6.81
CA TYR A 48 10.34 1.62 5.44
C TYR A 48 9.75 2.72 4.59
N ASN A 49 10.58 3.29 3.72
CA ASN A 49 10.19 4.14 2.61
C ASN A 49 10.32 3.36 1.30
N THR A 50 9.92 3.97 0.17
CA THR A 50 9.96 3.30 -1.14
C THR A 50 11.37 2.87 -1.56
N ALA A 51 12.40 3.66 -1.25
CA ALA A 51 13.78 3.36 -1.61
C ALA A 51 14.30 2.10 -0.89
N TRP A 52 13.95 1.93 0.39
CA TRP A 52 14.35 0.76 1.17
C TRP A 52 13.51 -0.47 0.85
N ALA A 53 12.27 -0.28 0.39
CA ALA A 53 11.36 -1.38 0.05
C ALA A 53 11.80 -2.13 -1.22
N ILE A 54 12.38 -1.46 -2.20
CA ILE A 54 12.81 -2.05 -3.49
C ILE A 54 13.63 -3.35 -3.33
N PRO A 55 14.80 -3.35 -2.65
CA PRO A 55 15.61 -4.57 -2.52
C PRO A 55 14.97 -5.66 -1.66
N VAL A 56 14.02 -5.30 -0.79
CA VAL A 56 13.26 -6.27 0.01
C VAL A 56 12.15 -6.91 -0.84
N PHE A 57 11.50 -6.12 -1.68
CA PHE A 57 10.45 -6.61 -2.55
C PHE A 57 10.98 -7.55 -3.63
N GLU A 58 12.18 -7.28 -4.17
CA GLU A 58 12.88 -8.22 -5.07
C GLU A 58 13.03 -9.62 -4.46
N GLN A 59 13.29 -9.72 -3.15
CA GLN A 59 13.39 -10.99 -2.44
C GLN A 59 12.03 -11.64 -2.15
N CYS A 60 10.94 -10.88 -2.24
CA CYS A 60 9.58 -11.39 -2.06
C CYS A 60 8.96 -11.93 -3.36
N LEU A 61 9.57 -11.65 -4.51
CA LEU A 61 9.07 -12.04 -5.82
C LEU A 61 9.76 -13.29 -6.34
N THR A 62 8.98 -14.15 -7.01
CA THR A 62 9.54 -15.29 -7.73
C THR A 62 9.97 -14.85 -9.12
N LYS A 63 11.18 -15.26 -9.54
CA LYS A 63 11.68 -15.00 -10.89
C LYS A 63 10.87 -15.77 -11.94
N ARG A 64 10.82 -15.24 -13.16
CA ARG A 64 10.02 -15.76 -14.28
C ARG A 64 10.29 -17.24 -14.58
N ASP A 65 11.55 -17.67 -14.50
CA ASP A 65 12.00 -19.04 -14.76
C ASP A 65 11.57 -20.04 -13.67
N GLN A 66 11.21 -19.56 -12.48
CA GLN A 66 10.81 -20.37 -11.32
C GLN A 66 9.29 -20.36 -11.09
N ARG A 67 8.55 -19.56 -11.86
CA ARG A 67 7.13 -19.26 -11.63
C ARG A 67 6.20 -20.47 -11.60
N GLN A 68 6.52 -21.52 -12.35
CA GLN A 68 5.72 -22.76 -12.39
C GLN A 68 5.65 -23.49 -11.03
N ASN A 69 6.55 -23.17 -10.11
CA ASN A 69 6.65 -23.79 -8.79
C ASN A 69 6.35 -22.80 -7.64
N ALA A 70 5.64 -21.71 -7.93
CA ALA A 70 5.29 -20.69 -6.94
C ALA A 70 3.81 -20.27 -7.06
N PRO A 71 3.19 -19.84 -5.94
CA PRO A 71 1.88 -19.20 -5.97
C PRO A 71 1.84 -18.01 -6.93
N LYS A 72 0.74 -17.83 -7.66
CA LYS A 72 0.55 -16.58 -8.42
C LYS A 72 0.09 -15.49 -7.47
N VAL A 73 0.65 -14.30 -7.62
CA VAL A 73 0.12 -13.11 -6.97
C VAL A 73 -1.02 -12.57 -7.84
N ARG A 74 -2.26 -12.66 -7.37
CA ARG A 74 -3.46 -12.18 -8.08
C ARG A 74 -3.67 -10.68 -7.90
N LEU A 75 -3.36 -10.18 -6.71
CA LEU A 75 -3.44 -8.78 -6.35
C LEU A 75 -2.19 -8.38 -5.55
N LEU A 76 -1.61 -7.24 -5.92
CA LEU A 76 -0.56 -6.55 -5.18
C LEU A 76 -1.06 -5.17 -4.79
N THR A 77 -1.14 -4.88 -3.49
CA THR A 77 -1.32 -3.51 -3.03
C THR A 77 0.03 -2.89 -2.70
N ILE A 78 0.23 -1.62 -3.05
CA ILE A 78 1.44 -0.86 -2.69
C ILE A 78 0.99 0.36 -1.88
N TRP A 79 1.38 0.42 -0.61
CA TRP A 79 1.01 1.50 0.30
C TRP A 79 2.25 2.09 1.00
N PHE A 80 2.75 3.18 0.42
CA PHE A 80 3.91 3.94 0.90
C PHE A 80 3.63 5.44 0.79
N GLY A 81 4.60 6.27 1.19
CA GLY A 81 4.49 7.72 1.16
C GLY A 81 4.46 8.33 2.57
N ALA A 82 3.99 7.59 3.57
CA ALA A 82 3.95 8.07 4.94
C ALA A 82 5.38 8.33 5.45
N ASN A 83 6.31 7.40 5.25
CA ASN A 83 7.72 7.58 5.64
C ASN A 83 8.53 8.43 4.67
N ASP A 84 8.27 8.30 3.37
CA ASP A 84 8.91 9.11 2.32
C ASP A 84 8.69 10.61 2.56
N ALA A 85 7.49 10.98 3.03
CA ALA A 85 7.09 12.34 3.37
C ALA A 85 7.76 12.96 4.60
N CYS A 86 8.67 12.24 5.28
CA CYS A 86 9.55 12.87 6.26
C CYS A 86 10.22 14.11 5.67
N LEU A 87 10.44 15.15 6.49
CA LEU A 87 11.09 16.37 6.02
C LEU A 87 12.57 16.12 5.66
N PRO A 88 13.16 16.93 4.76
CA PRO A 88 14.59 16.85 4.47
C PRO A 88 15.44 16.90 5.76
N GLY A 89 16.42 16.00 5.86
CA GLY A 89 17.27 15.84 7.05
C GLY A 89 16.84 14.71 7.98
N PHE A 90 15.60 14.21 7.88
CA PHE A 90 15.19 12.99 8.57
C PHE A 90 15.57 11.75 7.76
N ARG A 91 15.97 10.67 8.46
CA ARG A 91 16.51 9.43 7.85
C ARG A 91 15.58 8.81 6.80
N GLN A 92 14.27 8.90 7.01
CA GLN A 92 13.28 8.24 6.15
C GLN A 92 12.91 9.05 4.91
N HIS A 93 13.33 10.33 4.83
CA HIS A 93 12.97 11.21 3.72
C HIS A 93 13.40 10.62 2.37
N VAL A 94 12.48 10.66 1.40
CA VAL A 94 12.75 10.36 -0.01
C VAL A 94 12.24 11.53 -0.83
N PRO A 95 13.08 12.23 -1.62
CA PRO A 95 12.62 13.31 -2.50
C PRO A 95 11.44 12.92 -3.38
N LEU A 96 10.52 13.84 -3.64
CA LEU A 96 9.22 13.55 -4.27
C LEU A 96 9.32 12.97 -5.69
N ASP A 97 10.32 13.41 -6.44
CA ASP A 97 10.68 12.87 -7.75
C ASP A 97 11.14 11.41 -7.64
N LEU A 98 12.08 11.14 -6.73
CA LEU A 98 12.58 9.80 -6.48
C LEU A 98 11.49 8.86 -5.92
N PHE A 99 10.59 9.37 -5.07
CA PHE A 99 9.43 8.64 -4.60
C PHE A 99 8.54 8.18 -5.75
N SER A 100 8.25 9.08 -6.70
CA SER A 100 7.44 8.77 -7.88
C SER A 100 8.12 7.74 -8.78
N GLU A 101 9.44 7.88 -9.00
CA GLU A 101 10.25 6.91 -9.75
C GLU A 101 10.26 5.53 -9.07
N ASN A 102 10.39 5.49 -7.74
CA ASN A 102 10.38 4.25 -6.98
C ASN A 102 9.02 3.54 -7.08
N LEU A 103 7.91 4.28 -7.02
CA LEU A 103 6.58 3.69 -7.22
C LEU A 103 6.43 3.10 -8.62
N THR A 104 6.79 3.84 -9.67
CA THR A 104 6.81 3.31 -11.05
C THR A 104 7.67 2.04 -11.12
N LYS A 105 8.85 2.03 -10.48
CA LYS A 105 9.74 0.86 -10.46
C LYS A 105 9.08 -0.35 -9.77
N LEU A 106 8.46 -0.17 -8.60
CA LEU A 106 7.76 -1.24 -7.89
C LEU A 106 6.60 -1.83 -8.71
N ILE A 107 5.86 -1.00 -9.44
CA ILE A 107 4.80 -1.45 -10.37
C ILE A 107 5.44 -2.26 -11.51
N HIS A 108 6.47 -1.72 -12.16
CA HIS A 108 7.10 -2.32 -13.34
C HIS A 108 7.81 -3.64 -13.03
N MET A 109 8.23 -3.88 -11.77
CA MET A 109 8.76 -5.17 -11.36
C MET A 109 7.82 -6.32 -11.74
N VAL A 110 6.50 -6.17 -11.55
CA VAL A 110 5.53 -7.22 -11.87
C VAL A 110 4.82 -7.00 -13.21
N SER A 111 4.69 -5.76 -13.69
CA SER A 111 3.91 -5.47 -14.90
C SER A 111 4.72 -5.37 -16.20
N SER A 112 6.03 -5.15 -16.14
CA SER A 112 6.85 -4.98 -17.35
C SER A 112 7.29 -6.32 -17.92
N ALA A 113 7.02 -6.55 -19.21
CA ALA A 113 7.47 -7.75 -19.94
C ALA A 113 9.00 -7.90 -20.01
N LYS A 114 9.76 -6.86 -19.67
CA LYS A 114 11.23 -6.90 -19.58
C LYS A 114 11.75 -7.26 -18.19
N SER A 115 10.89 -7.23 -17.16
CA SER A 115 11.27 -7.56 -15.79
C SER A 115 11.51 -9.05 -15.59
N GLU A 116 12.53 -9.40 -14.81
CA GLU A 116 12.77 -10.77 -14.33
C GLU A 116 11.60 -11.31 -13.49
N TYR A 117 10.77 -10.42 -12.92
CA TYR A 117 9.63 -10.76 -12.07
C TYR A 117 8.27 -10.57 -12.76
N TYR A 118 8.26 -10.43 -14.09
CA TYR A 118 7.04 -10.20 -14.86
C TYR A 118 5.95 -11.24 -14.55
N SER A 119 4.78 -10.73 -14.18
CA SER A 119 3.61 -11.49 -13.76
C SER A 119 2.35 -10.84 -14.35
N PRO A 120 1.98 -11.15 -15.61
CA PRO A 120 0.85 -10.51 -16.30
C PRO A 120 -0.52 -10.69 -15.63
N GLU A 121 -0.65 -11.71 -14.80
CA GLU A 121 -1.84 -12.03 -14.02
C GLU A 121 -1.94 -11.20 -12.72
N THR A 122 -0.85 -10.54 -12.29
CA THR A 122 -0.85 -9.70 -11.10
C THR A 122 -1.50 -8.36 -11.41
N ARG A 123 -2.58 -8.05 -10.71
CA ARG A 123 -3.18 -6.71 -10.69
C ARG A 123 -2.53 -5.89 -9.58
N VAL A 124 -2.24 -4.63 -9.86
CA VAL A 124 -1.63 -3.71 -8.90
C VAL A 124 -2.67 -2.66 -8.50
N ILE A 125 -2.69 -2.28 -7.23
CA ILE A 125 -3.45 -1.14 -6.72
C ILE A 125 -2.52 -0.30 -5.84
N LEU A 126 -2.52 1.02 -6.03
CA LEU A 126 -1.80 1.94 -5.15
C LEU A 126 -2.73 2.48 -4.06
N LEU A 127 -2.18 2.74 -2.88
CA LEU A 127 -2.89 3.43 -1.81
C LEU A 127 -2.14 4.72 -1.50
N THR A 128 -2.86 5.85 -1.45
CA THR A 128 -2.26 7.12 -1.04
C THR A 128 -1.89 7.07 0.45
N PRO A 129 -0.80 7.71 0.91
CA PRO A 129 -0.55 7.86 2.34
C PRO A 129 -1.72 8.61 3.00
N PRO A 130 -2.11 8.25 4.23
CA PRO A 130 -3.11 9.00 4.98
C PRO A 130 -2.58 10.41 5.31
N PRO A 131 -3.46 11.36 5.67
CA PRO A 131 -3.03 12.64 6.22
C PRO A 131 -2.28 12.42 7.53
N VAL A 132 -1.25 13.22 7.78
CA VAL A 132 -0.58 13.28 9.09
C VAL A 132 -1.33 14.25 9.99
N ASN A 133 -1.42 13.96 11.29
CA ASN A 133 -1.88 14.92 12.29
C ASN A 133 -0.70 15.47 13.08
N THR A 134 -0.23 16.64 12.69
CA THR A 134 0.90 17.34 13.33
C THR A 134 0.60 17.77 14.76
N ASN A 135 -0.66 17.78 15.20
CA ASN A 135 -1.02 18.02 16.61
C ASN A 135 -0.71 16.82 17.52
N GLN A 136 -0.61 15.61 16.97
CA GLN A 136 -0.23 14.38 17.70
C GLN A 136 1.19 13.92 17.37
N ARG A 137 1.69 14.28 16.18
CA ARG A 137 2.99 13.86 15.67
C ARG A 137 4.09 14.85 16.06
N GLY A 138 5.32 14.36 16.13
CA GLY A 138 6.51 15.21 16.27
C GLY A 138 6.78 16.08 15.04
N ASN A 139 7.99 16.62 14.98
CA ASN A 139 8.42 17.58 13.94
C ASN A 139 9.02 16.91 12.69
N ASP A 140 8.80 15.61 12.48
CA ASP A 140 9.45 14.85 11.40
C ASP A 140 8.70 14.88 10.06
N ARG A 141 7.45 15.36 10.07
CA ARG A 141 6.56 15.49 8.90
C ARG A 141 5.67 16.72 9.06
N ASP A 142 5.20 17.25 7.95
CA ASP A 142 4.17 18.29 7.93
C ASP A 142 2.98 17.87 7.03
N PHE A 143 1.83 18.50 7.23
CA PHE A 143 0.59 18.19 6.52
C PHE A 143 0.69 18.45 5.00
N GLU A 144 1.19 19.62 4.60
CA GLU A 144 1.26 20.05 3.21
C GLU A 144 2.21 19.19 2.37
N THR A 145 3.37 18.84 2.93
CA THR A 145 4.36 17.94 2.37
C THR A 145 3.74 16.57 2.20
N THR A 146 3.11 16.00 3.23
CA THR A 146 2.46 14.68 3.12
C THR A 146 1.37 14.68 2.03
N SER A 147 0.64 15.78 1.86
CA SER A 147 -0.35 15.94 0.78
C SER A 147 0.28 15.79 -0.61
N LYS A 148 1.48 16.34 -0.81
CA LYS A 148 2.20 16.23 -2.09
C LYS A 148 2.57 14.79 -2.42
N TYR A 149 2.88 13.95 -1.42
CA TYR A 149 3.12 12.52 -1.64
C TYR A 149 1.83 11.77 -1.99
N ALA A 150 0.68 12.17 -1.42
CA ALA A 150 -0.62 11.67 -1.87
C ALA A 150 -0.91 12.04 -3.34
N ASP A 151 -0.64 13.28 -3.74
CA ASP A 151 -0.77 13.72 -5.13
C ASP A 151 0.16 12.95 -6.07
N ALA A 152 1.42 12.72 -5.67
CA ALA A 152 2.36 11.93 -6.45
C ALA A 152 1.86 10.49 -6.68
N VAL A 153 1.24 9.85 -5.68
CA VAL A 153 0.61 8.52 -5.85
C VAL A 153 -0.53 8.59 -6.88
N ARG A 154 -1.38 9.64 -6.84
CA ARG A 154 -2.46 9.83 -7.82
C ARG A 154 -1.92 9.97 -9.25
N GLU A 155 -0.89 10.80 -9.42
CA GLU A 155 -0.28 11.04 -10.74
C GLU A 155 0.44 9.80 -11.27
N VAL A 156 1.14 9.03 -10.42
CA VAL A 156 1.73 7.75 -10.82
C VAL A 156 0.63 6.74 -11.21
N GLY A 157 -0.44 6.62 -10.43
CA GLY A 157 -1.57 5.75 -10.76
C GLY A 157 -2.17 6.08 -12.13
N LYS A 158 -2.39 7.37 -12.41
CA LYS A 158 -2.86 7.84 -13.73
C LYS A 158 -1.86 7.55 -14.85
N LYS A 159 -0.58 7.85 -14.65
CA LYS A 159 0.49 7.66 -15.64
C LYS A 159 0.68 6.19 -16.02
N GLU A 160 0.68 5.31 -15.03
CA GLU A 160 0.88 3.86 -15.22
C GLU A 160 -0.42 3.10 -15.50
N ASN A 161 -1.56 3.80 -15.54
CA ASN A 161 -2.91 3.23 -15.67
C ASN A 161 -3.19 2.14 -14.61
N VAL A 162 -2.81 2.44 -13.36
CA VAL A 162 -2.99 1.58 -12.18
C VAL A 162 -4.07 2.20 -11.28
N PRO A 163 -5.09 1.43 -10.86
CA PRO A 163 -6.10 1.90 -9.94
C PRO A 163 -5.51 2.37 -8.60
N ILE A 164 -6.18 3.35 -7.98
CA ILE A 164 -5.79 3.88 -6.67
C ILE A 164 -6.93 3.75 -5.67
N VAL A 165 -6.60 3.57 -4.39
CA VAL A 165 -7.48 3.86 -3.26
C VAL A 165 -6.97 5.14 -2.62
N ASP A 166 -7.78 6.19 -2.71
CA ASP A 166 -7.40 7.51 -2.22
C ASP A 166 -7.69 7.68 -0.72
N VAL A 167 -6.89 7.00 0.11
CA VAL A 167 -6.99 7.03 1.58
C VAL A 167 -6.87 8.45 2.12
N TRP A 168 -5.98 9.27 1.54
CA TRP A 168 -5.84 10.68 1.90
C TRP A 168 -7.19 11.41 1.88
N THR A 169 -7.87 11.39 0.74
CA THR A 169 -9.13 12.12 0.56
C THR A 169 -10.21 11.58 1.49
N LEU A 170 -10.31 10.26 1.60
CA LEU A 170 -11.30 9.60 2.44
C LEU A 170 -11.18 9.99 3.92
N LEU A 171 -9.97 9.97 4.48
CA LEU A 171 -9.76 10.36 5.87
C LEU A 171 -9.87 11.87 6.06
N TRP A 172 -9.40 12.66 5.09
CA TRP A 172 -9.48 14.12 5.16
C TRP A 172 -10.92 14.63 5.13
N GLU A 173 -11.75 14.10 4.22
CA GLU A 173 -13.18 14.40 4.19
C GLU A 173 -13.90 13.83 5.41
N GLY A 174 -13.55 12.59 5.81
CA GLY A 174 -14.15 11.92 6.96
C GLY A 174 -13.90 12.61 8.31
N CYS A 175 -12.90 13.49 8.41
CA CYS A 175 -12.63 14.31 9.59
C CYS A 175 -13.19 15.75 9.46
N GLY A 176 -13.93 16.04 8.39
CA GLY A 176 -14.50 17.35 8.11
C GLY A 176 -13.48 18.37 7.60
N LYS A 177 -12.34 17.91 7.05
CA LYS A 177 -11.22 18.76 6.61
C LYS A 177 -10.65 19.62 7.75
N VAL A 178 -10.55 19.02 8.93
CA VAL A 178 -9.95 19.63 10.12
C VAL A 178 -8.90 18.69 10.68
N GLU A 179 -7.64 19.12 10.68
CA GLU A 179 -6.50 18.25 11.04
C GLU A 179 -6.60 17.69 12.47
N GLY A 180 -7.02 18.50 13.44
CA GLY A 180 -7.20 18.02 14.82
C GLY A 180 -8.22 16.87 14.96
N ASN A 181 -9.18 16.77 14.03
CA ASN A 181 -10.18 15.69 14.03
C ASN A 181 -9.62 14.37 13.47
N LEU A 182 -8.40 14.36 12.90
CA LEU A 182 -7.73 13.12 12.48
C LEU A 182 -7.40 12.21 13.66
N THR A 183 -7.47 12.70 14.91
CA THR A 183 -7.45 11.88 16.14
C THR A 183 -8.48 10.74 16.11
N LYS A 184 -9.58 10.91 15.37
CA LYS A 184 -10.58 9.87 15.11
C LYS A 184 -9.97 8.65 14.38
N TYR A 185 -9.05 8.89 13.46
CA TYR A 185 -8.50 7.89 12.54
C TYR A 185 -7.06 7.48 12.86
N LEU A 186 -6.33 8.32 13.60
CA LEU A 186 -4.89 8.16 13.84
C LEU A 186 -4.59 8.01 15.34
N THR A 187 -3.82 6.99 15.70
CA THR A 187 -3.47 6.71 17.10
C THR A 187 -2.39 7.65 17.64
N ASP A 188 -1.42 8.01 16.81
CA ASP A 188 -0.23 8.81 17.16
C ASP A 188 0.05 9.91 16.12
N GLY A 189 -0.98 10.30 15.37
CA GLY A 189 -0.90 11.24 14.26
C GLY A 189 -0.26 10.68 12.99
N LEU A 190 0.11 9.40 12.94
CA LEU A 190 0.65 8.73 11.75
C LEU A 190 -0.04 7.40 11.47
N HIS A 191 -0.15 6.53 12.48
CA HIS A 191 -0.67 5.18 12.33
C HIS A 191 -2.20 5.17 12.37
N VAL A 192 -2.81 4.56 11.36
CA VAL A 192 -4.26 4.42 11.23
C VAL A 192 -4.80 3.37 12.19
N ASN A 193 -6.02 3.58 12.69
CA ASN A 193 -6.74 2.66 13.58
C ASN A 193 -7.80 1.84 12.83
N ALA A 194 -8.58 1.05 13.58
CA ALA A 194 -9.68 0.24 13.04
C ALA A 194 -10.68 1.05 12.20
N GLU A 195 -11.14 2.20 12.69
CA GLU A 195 -12.10 3.04 11.95
C GLU A 195 -11.51 3.50 10.61
N ALA A 196 -10.23 3.86 10.61
CA ALA A 196 -9.52 4.27 9.42
C ALA A 196 -9.22 3.13 8.44
N TYR A 197 -9.25 1.86 8.86
CA TYR A 197 -9.19 0.71 7.97
C TYR A 197 -10.56 0.34 7.39
N GLU A 198 -11.66 0.69 8.05
CA GLU A 198 -13.03 0.47 7.56
C GLU A 198 -13.45 1.47 6.48
N VAL A 199 -13.10 2.75 6.65
CA VAL A 199 -13.42 3.85 5.71
C VAL A 199 -12.92 3.60 4.26
N PRO A 200 -11.70 3.06 4.01
CA PRO A 200 -11.13 3.00 2.67
C PRO A 200 -11.29 1.66 1.94
N ILE A 201 -11.54 0.56 2.66
CA ILE A 201 -11.12 -0.75 2.13
C ILE A 201 -12.28 -1.74 1.94
N VAL A 202 -13.46 -1.52 2.52
CA VAL A 202 -14.59 -2.46 2.35
C VAL A 202 -15.56 -2.02 1.23
N PRO A 203 -15.98 -0.75 1.10
CA PRO A 203 -16.97 -0.38 0.07
C PRO A 203 -16.36 -0.23 -1.33
N HIS A 204 -15.09 0.19 -1.47
CA HIS A 204 -14.42 0.26 -2.78
C HIS A 204 -13.88 -1.10 -3.24
N TYR A 205 -13.74 -2.08 -2.35
CA TYR A 205 -13.50 -3.47 -2.73
C TYR A 205 -14.76 -4.16 -3.28
N CYS A 206 -15.93 -3.52 -3.23
CA CYS A 206 -17.04 -3.92 -4.11
C CYS A 206 -16.72 -3.69 -5.60
N MET A 207 -15.69 -2.91 -5.96
CA MET A 207 -15.10 -2.92 -7.32
C MET A 207 -14.21 -4.15 -7.57
N LEU A 208 -13.82 -4.91 -6.54
CA LEU A 208 -13.25 -6.25 -6.70
C LEU A 208 -14.32 -7.32 -6.95
N ARG A 209 -15.61 -6.96 -7.08
CA ARG A 209 -16.58 -7.86 -7.74
C ARG A 209 -16.19 -8.15 -9.19
N ASP A 210 -15.32 -7.36 -9.79
CA ASP A 210 -14.69 -7.68 -11.07
C ASP A 210 -13.51 -8.66 -10.94
N ILE A 211 -13.03 -8.99 -9.73
CA ILE A 211 -12.15 -10.15 -9.52
C ILE A 211 -12.97 -11.44 -9.54
N GLU A 212 -14.23 -11.44 -9.09
CA GLU A 212 -15.13 -12.60 -9.22
C GLU A 212 -15.49 -12.91 -10.68
N GLN A 213 -15.34 -11.97 -11.63
CA GLN A 213 -15.45 -12.25 -13.06
C GLN A 213 -14.16 -12.81 -13.68
N VAL A 214 -13.09 -12.99 -12.89
CA VAL A 214 -11.75 -13.41 -13.36
C VAL A 214 -11.20 -14.60 -12.56
N VAL A 215 -12.05 -15.29 -11.78
CA VAL A 215 -11.77 -16.66 -11.26
C VAL A 215 -12.60 -17.67 -12.03
#